data_AF-A0A2V2EZW3-F1
#
_entry.id   AF-A0A2V2EZW3-F1
#
_cell.length_a   1.000
_cell.length_b   1.000
_cell.length_c   1.000
_cell.angle_alpha   90.00
_cell.angle_beta   90.00
_cell.angle_gamma   90.00
#
_symmetry.space_group_name_H-M   'P 1'
#
loop_
_entity.id
_entity.type
_entity.pdbx_description
1 polymer ?
#
loop_
_entity_poly.entity_id
_entity_poly.type
_entity_poly.pdbx_seq_one_letter_code
_entity_poly.pdbx_strand_id
1 'polypeptide(L)'
;MTTDRIDELKKRAHRCVCKNCGSPLELRRIIYGNIEDARVEIFCSECGKIEFGIEPEIYAVAKYFVEELNYNAFPDMEESEKTKQMSIAKVGEIIAWAYKNMGYLNADGFVYPPKTEDNILGESIVITDGELDKMLIKDVEANHI
;
A
#
# COMPACT_ATOMS: atom_id res chain seq x y z
N MET A 1 -18.74 -26.17 -5.97
CA MET A 1 -18.14 -24.84 -5.74
C MET A 1 -17.52 -24.42 -7.06
N THR A 2 -17.97 -23.31 -7.63
CA THR A 2 -17.72 -22.92 -9.03
C THR A 2 -16.24 -22.61 -9.26
N THR A 3 -15.62 -23.31 -10.21
CA THR A 3 -14.22 -23.18 -10.64
C THR A 3 -13.77 -21.71 -10.78
N ASP A 4 -14.68 -20.85 -11.25
CA ASP A 4 -14.48 -19.42 -11.45
C ASP A 4 -13.99 -18.67 -10.19
N ARG A 5 -14.51 -18.99 -9.00
CA ARG A 5 -14.07 -18.33 -7.75
C ARG A 5 -12.64 -18.71 -7.39
N ILE A 6 -12.28 -19.98 -7.53
CA ILE A 6 -10.92 -20.43 -7.20
C ILE A 6 -9.91 -19.76 -8.13
N ASP A 7 -10.26 -19.61 -9.39
CA ASP A 7 -9.37 -18.96 -10.37
C ASP A 7 -9.27 -17.44 -10.14
N GLU A 8 -10.34 -16.77 -9.72
CA GLU A 8 -10.28 -15.38 -9.23
C GLU A 8 -9.31 -15.25 -8.04
N LEU A 9 -9.45 -16.12 -7.03
CA LEU A 9 -8.59 -16.09 -5.85
C LEU A 9 -7.12 -16.35 -6.21
N LYS A 10 -6.84 -17.28 -7.14
CA LYS A 10 -5.46 -17.54 -7.63
C LYS A 10 -4.87 -16.32 -8.32
N LYS A 11 -5.60 -15.73 -9.28
CA LYS A 11 -5.15 -14.53 -10.00
C LYS A 11 -4.81 -13.42 -9.02
N ARG A 12 -5.67 -13.22 -8.03
CA ARG A 12 -5.50 -12.17 -7.04
C ARG A 12 -4.34 -12.45 -6.08
N ALA A 13 -4.24 -13.65 -5.53
CA ALA A 13 -3.12 -14.04 -4.65
C ALA A 13 -1.77 -13.91 -5.35
N HIS A 14 -1.72 -14.14 -6.67
CA HIS A 14 -0.49 -14.00 -7.45
C HIS A 14 -0.07 -12.54 -7.65
N ARG A 15 -1.03 -11.62 -7.84
CA ARG A 15 -0.76 -10.22 -8.19
C ARG A 15 -0.72 -9.30 -6.97
N CYS A 16 -1.65 -9.47 -6.04
CA CYS A 16 -1.84 -8.59 -4.90
C CYS A 16 -0.93 -8.93 -3.71
N VAL A 17 -0.72 -7.93 -2.86
CA VAL A 17 0.03 -8.03 -1.61
C VAL A 17 -0.85 -7.74 -0.40
N CYS A 18 -0.41 -8.15 0.79
CA CYS A 18 -1.10 -7.81 2.03
C CYS A 18 -1.16 -6.30 2.23
N LYS A 19 -2.35 -5.73 2.43
CA LYS A 19 -2.53 -4.29 2.63
C LYS A 19 -1.85 -3.73 3.89
N ASN A 20 -1.54 -4.59 4.86
CA ASN A 20 -0.89 -4.17 6.11
C ASN A 20 0.63 -4.24 6.02
N CYS A 21 1.19 -5.38 5.59
CA CYS A 21 2.64 -5.61 5.63
C CYS A 21 3.32 -5.66 4.25
N GLY A 22 2.56 -5.61 3.15
CA GLY A 22 3.12 -5.66 1.79
C GLY A 22 3.64 -7.03 1.34
N SER A 23 3.51 -8.06 2.18
CA SER A 23 4.02 -9.40 1.87
C SER A 23 3.15 -10.12 0.83
N PRO A 24 3.73 -11.07 0.06
CA PRO A 24 2.97 -11.92 -0.87
C PRO A 24 1.84 -12.69 -0.18
N LEU A 25 0.82 -13.01 -0.95
CA LEU A 25 -0.37 -13.73 -0.49
C LEU A 25 -0.41 -15.16 -1.02
N GLU A 26 -1.04 -16.05 -0.27
CA GLU A 26 -1.21 -17.46 -0.64
C GLU A 26 -2.66 -17.91 -0.52
N LEU A 27 -3.02 -18.99 -1.22
CA LEU A 27 -4.31 -19.64 -1.00
C LEU A 27 -4.19 -20.67 0.11
N ARG A 28 -5.08 -20.60 1.09
CA ARG A 28 -5.12 -21.52 2.22
C ARG A 28 -6.53 -22.07 2.39
N ARG A 29 -6.62 -23.36 2.68
CA ARG A 29 -7.87 -24.02 3.08
C ARG A 29 -8.11 -23.74 4.55
N ILE A 30 -9.16 -23.00 4.88
CA ILE A 30 -9.56 -22.62 6.23
C ILE A 30 -10.73 -23.51 6.66
N ILE A 31 -10.62 -24.11 7.84
CA ILE A 31 -11.64 -25.00 8.43
C ILE A 31 -12.25 -24.25 9.62
N TYR A 32 -13.56 -24.02 9.60
CA TYR A 32 -14.28 -23.33 10.67
C TYR A 32 -14.99 -24.32 11.59
N GLY A 33 -14.38 -24.63 12.73
CA GLY A 33 -15.01 -25.43 13.79
C GLY A 33 -15.48 -26.82 13.33
N ASN A 34 -16.62 -27.26 13.88
CA ASN A 34 -17.20 -28.60 13.65
C ASN A 34 -18.05 -28.70 12.37
N ILE A 35 -17.98 -27.71 11.47
CA ILE A 35 -18.72 -27.71 10.21
C ILE A 35 -17.74 -28.19 9.12
N GLU A 36 -18.11 -29.25 8.40
CA GLU A 36 -17.25 -29.90 7.38
C GLU A 36 -16.92 -29.01 6.17
N ASP A 37 -17.51 -27.82 6.08
CA ASP A 37 -17.31 -26.87 4.99
C ASP A 37 -16.03 -26.05 5.17
N ALA A 38 -14.92 -26.62 4.71
CA ALA A 38 -13.67 -25.90 4.53
C ALA A 38 -13.74 -24.97 3.32
N ARG A 39 -13.26 -23.72 3.48
CA ARG A 39 -13.22 -22.71 2.41
C ARG A 39 -11.79 -22.40 1.99
N VAL A 40 -11.59 -22.16 0.70
CA VAL A 40 -10.31 -21.64 0.19
C VAL A 40 -10.40 -20.12 0.23
N GLU A 41 -9.46 -19.50 0.93
CA GLU A 41 -9.36 -18.05 1.07
C GLU A 41 -7.92 -17.58 0.81
N ILE A 42 -7.75 -16.30 0.49
CA ILE A 42 -6.43 -15.68 0.39
C ILE A 42 -5.93 -15.35 1.80
N PHE A 43 -4.69 -15.70 2.09
CA PHE A 43 -4.10 -15.63 3.41
C PHE A 43 -2.74 -14.93 3.36
N CYS A 44 -2.47 -14.10 4.36
CA CYS A 44 -1.15 -13.51 4.60
C CYS A 44 -0.45 -14.30 5.71
N SER A 45 0.62 -15.00 5.37
CA SER A 45 1.40 -15.78 6.34
C SER A 45 2.12 -14.90 7.36
N GLU A 46 2.59 -13.72 6.96
CA GLU A 46 3.26 -12.76 7.86
C GLU A 46 2.32 -12.16 8.91
N CYS A 47 1.10 -11.78 8.52
CA CYS A 47 0.11 -11.26 9.45
C CYS A 47 -0.72 -12.35 10.16
N GLY A 48 -0.63 -13.60 9.71
CA GLY A 48 -1.43 -14.70 10.25
C GLY A 48 -2.94 -14.54 10.09
N LYS A 49 -3.40 -13.91 9.00
CA LYS A 49 -4.83 -13.60 8.79
C LYS A 49 -5.29 -13.79 7.34
N ILE A 50 -6.60 -14.00 7.19
CA ILE A 50 -7.27 -13.93 5.89
C ILE A 50 -7.18 -12.49 5.39
N GLU A 51 -6.68 -12.32 4.16
CA GLU A 51 -6.44 -11.01 3.56
C GLU A 51 -6.68 -11.09 2.05
N PHE A 52 -7.56 -10.24 1.54
CA PHE A 52 -7.88 -10.21 0.11
C PHE A 52 -6.83 -9.43 -0.69
N GLY A 53 -6.06 -8.56 -0.02
CA GLY A 53 -4.94 -7.84 -0.60
C GLY A 53 -5.34 -6.66 -1.47
N ILE A 54 -4.32 -5.88 -1.84
CA ILE A 54 -4.39 -4.75 -2.76
C ILE A 54 -3.29 -4.86 -3.81
N GLU A 55 -3.40 -4.12 -4.91
CA GLU A 55 -2.34 -4.07 -5.92
C GLU A 55 -1.04 -3.51 -5.31
N PRO A 56 0.13 -4.06 -5.67
CA PRO A 56 1.40 -3.69 -5.07
C PRO A 56 1.74 -2.21 -5.24
N GLU A 57 1.34 -1.59 -6.35
CA GLU A 57 1.54 -0.16 -6.61
C GLU A 57 0.72 0.70 -5.65
N ILE A 58 -0.50 0.26 -5.31
CA ILE A 58 -1.35 0.95 -4.33
C ILE A 58 -0.72 0.84 -2.93
N TYR A 59 -0.20 -0.33 -2.58
CA TYR A 59 0.52 -0.51 -1.31
C TYR A 59 1.75 0.39 -1.22
N ALA A 60 2.56 0.46 -2.28
CA ALA A 60 3.77 1.27 -2.31
C ALA A 60 3.48 2.77 -2.09
N VAL A 61 2.50 3.32 -2.82
CA VAL A 61 2.11 4.73 -2.68
C VAL A 61 1.48 5.00 -1.31
N ALA A 62 0.66 4.08 -0.79
CA ALA A 62 0.07 4.21 0.54
C ALA A 62 1.12 4.19 1.65
N LYS A 63 2.11 3.29 1.53
CA LYS A 63 3.24 3.18 2.45
C LYS A 63 4.04 4.48 2.46
N TYR A 64 4.44 4.96 1.28
CA TYR A 64 5.16 6.21 1.15
C TYR A 64 4.40 7.39 1.78
N PHE A 65 3.11 7.55 1.46
CA PHE A 65 2.29 8.61 2.02
C PHE A 65 2.24 8.57 3.55
N VAL A 66 2.09 7.39 4.13
CA VAL A 66 2.05 7.22 5.60
C VAL A 66 3.39 7.50 6.23
N GLU A 67 4.48 6.96 5.66
CA GLU A 67 5.82 7.05 6.25
C GLU A 67 6.43 8.44 6.10
N GLU A 68 6.37 9.04 4.91
CA GLU A 68 7.00 10.34 4.67
C GLU A 68 6.18 11.52 5.19
N LEU A 69 4.84 11.44 5.12
CA LEU A 69 3.98 12.51 5.65
C LEU A 69 3.59 12.28 7.10
N ASN A 70 4.12 11.21 7.73
CA ASN A 70 3.81 10.78 9.08
C ASN A 70 2.29 10.73 9.37
N TYR A 71 1.51 10.25 8.40
CA TYR A 71 0.06 10.21 8.50
C TYR A 71 -0.39 9.06 9.41
N ASN A 72 -1.15 9.39 10.46
CA ASN A 72 -1.74 8.41 11.35
C ASN A 72 -3.28 8.44 11.24
N ALA A 73 -3.87 7.35 10.74
CA ALA A 73 -5.31 7.17 10.65
C ALA A 73 -5.96 6.84 12.01
N PHE A 74 -5.17 6.47 13.01
CA PHE A 74 -5.61 6.01 14.33
C PHE A 74 -4.85 6.77 15.44
N PRO A 75 -5.06 8.09 15.58
CA PRO A 75 -4.33 8.92 16.54
C PRO A 75 -4.61 8.55 18.00
N ASP A 76 -5.75 7.92 18.28
CA ASP A 76 -6.13 7.48 19.63
C ASP A 76 -5.46 6.16 20.05
N MET A 77 -4.73 5.49 19.15
CA MET A 77 -3.98 4.27 19.43
C MET A 77 -2.51 4.60 19.72
N GLU A 78 -1.85 3.75 20.50
CA GLU A 78 -0.41 3.84 20.73
C GLU A 78 0.36 3.81 19.39
N GLU A 79 1.30 4.74 19.24
CA GLU A 79 2.15 4.80 18.06
C GLU A 79 3.09 3.60 18.05
N SER A 80 2.88 2.73 17.07
CA SER A 80 3.62 1.49 16.91
C SER A 80 3.67 1.10 15.45
N GLU A 81 4.56 0.18 15.11
CA GLU A 81 4.61 -0.42 13.76
C GLU A 81 3.26 -1.02 13.35
N LYS A 82 2.50 -1.57 14.30
CA LYS A 82 1.16 -2.08 14.04
C LYS A 82 0.20 -0.97 13.63
N THR A 83 0.19 0.15 14.36
CA THR A 83 -0.66 1.32 14.06
C THR A 83 -0.27 1.95 12.72
N LYS A 84 1.02 1.98 12.39
CA LYS A 84 1.53 2.40 11.08
C LYS A 84 1.02 1.49 9.96
N GLN A 85 1.17 0.17 10.09
CA GLN A 85 0.64 -0.81 9.12
C GLN A 85 -0.88 -0.71 8.95
N MET A 86 -1.62 -0.38 10.02
CA MET A 86 -3.06 -0.11 9.94
C MET A 86 -3.35 1.16 9.14
N SER A 87 -2.58 2.23 9.35
CA SER A 87 -2.70 3.46 8.56
C SER A 87 -2.39 3.23 7.07
N ILE A 88 -1.35 2.45 6.76
CA ILE A 88 -1.00 2.06 5.38
C ILE A 88 -2.17 1.31 4.74
N ALA A 89 -2.72 0.31 5.43
CA ALA A 89 -3.87 -0.43 4.96
C ALA A 89 -5.07 0.49 4.69
N LYS A 90 -5.32 1.46 5.58
CA LYS A 90 -6.45 2.39 5.45
C LYS A 90 -6.30 3.31 4.25
N VAL A 91 -5.11 3.86 4.04
CA VAL A 91 -4.80 4.69 2.87
C VAL A 91 -4.89 3.87 1.59
N GLY A 92 -4.34 2.67 1.57
CA GLY A 92 -4.42 1.76 0.42
C GLY A 92 -5.85 1.40 0.04
N GLU A 93 -6.74 1.18 1.01
CA GLU A 93 -8.18 0.96 0.77
C GLU A 93 -8.86 2.18 0.12
N ILE A 94 -8.53 3.38 0.59
CA ILE A 94 -9.10 4.63 0.04
C ILE A 94 -8.67 4.81 -1.42
N ILE A 95 -7.39 4.60 -1.71
CA ILE A 95 -6.84 4.70 -3.07
C ILE A 95 -7.47 3.63 -3.98
N ALA A 96 -7.53 2.37 -3.54
CA ALA A 96 -8.16 1.30 -4.29
C ALA A 96 -9.63 1.58 -4.59
N TRP A 97 -10.37 2.11 -3.61
CA TRP A 97 -11.74 2.56 -3.81
C TRP A 97 -11.83 3.68 -4.85
N ALA A 98 -11.00 4.72 -4.75
CA ALA A 98 -11.00 5.83 -5.69
C ALA A 98 -10.73 5.36 -7.13
N TYR A 99 -9.67 4.57 -7.34
CA TYR A 99 -9.31 4.04 -8.65
C TYR A 99 -10.36 3.09 -9.22
N LYS A 100 -11.02 2.29 -8.38
CA LYS A 100 -12.13 1.45 -8.82
C LYS A 100 -13.30 2.29 -9.33
N ASN A 101 -13.69 3.33 -8.60
CA ASN A 101 -14.83 4.18 -8.98
C ASN A 101 -14.54 5.09 -10.17
N MET A 102 -13.26 5.44 -10.40
CA MET A 102 -12.83 6.20 -11.57
C MET A 102 -12.54 5.33 -12.80
N GLY A 103 -12.68 4.00 -12.70
CA GLY A 103 -12.44 3.07 -13.81
C GLY A 103 -10.97 2.75 -14.10
N TYR A 104 -10.05 3.11 -13.20
CA TYR A 104 -8.63 2.76 -13.31
C TYR A 104 -8.30 1.37 -12.75
N LEU A 105 -9.18 0.80 -11.92
CA LEU A 105 -9.02 -0.51 -11.30
C LEU A 105 -10.28 -1.36 -11.47
N ASN A 106 -10.12 -2.64 -11.82
CA ASN A 106 -11.21 -3.63 -11.90
C ASN A 106 -10.83 -4.94 -11.17
N ALA A 107 -11.60 -6.00 -11.34
CA ALA A 107 -11.34 -7.29 -10.68
C ALA A 107 -10.00 -7.94 -11.11
N ASP A 108 -9.60 -7.73 -12.37
CA ASP A 108 -8.35 -8.22 -12.95
C ASP A 108 -7.17 -7.26 -12.72
N GLY A 109 -7.35 -6.18 -11.96
CA GLY A 109 -6.30 -5.24 -11.56
C GLY A 109 -6.40 -3.89 -12.27
N PHE A 110 -5.27 -3.22 -12.48
CA PHE A 110 -5.24 -1.93 -13.16
C PHE A 110 -5.66 -2.08 -14.63
N VAL A 111 -6.56 -1.21 -15.08
CA VAL A 111 -7.04 -1.20 -16.48
C VAL A 111 -5.94 -0.74 -17.44
N TYR A 112 -5.08 0.18 -16.97
CA TYR A 112 -3.89 0.64 -17.67
C TYR A 112 -2.68 0.43 -16.77
N PRO A 113 -1.56 -0.11 -17.26
CA PRO A 113 -0.36 -0.32 -16.45
C PRO A 113 0.04 0.99 -15.76
N PRO A 114 0.06 1.03 -14.41
CA PRO A 114 0.47 2.22 -13.69
C PRO A 114 1.94 2.51 -14.01
N LYS A 115 2.24 3.77 -14.31
CA LYS A 115 3.62 4.25 -14.35
C LYS A 115 3.99 4.68 -12.94
N THR A 116 4.40 3.74 -12.10
CA THR A 116 5.10 4.07 -10.87
C THR A 116 6.54 4.38 -11.26
N GLU A 117 6.92 5.66 -11.21
CA GLU A 117 8.34 5.98 -11.19
C GLU A 117 8.93 5.42 -9.89
N ASP A 118 10.10 4.80 -9.95
CA ASP A 118 10.84 4.35 -8.76
C ASP A 118 11.09 5.54 -7.78
N ASN A 119 10.94 6.78 -8.28
CA ASN A 119 11.03 8.08 -7.61
C ASN A 119 9.97 8.33 -6.52
N ILE A 120 8.94 7.48 -6.37
CA ILE A 120 8.04 7.60 -5.22
C ILE A 120 8.79 7.23 -3.93
N LEU A 121 9.92 6.51 -3.98
CA LEU A 121 10.78 6.27 -2.82
C LEU A 121 11.74 7.45 -2.60
N GLY A 122 11.20 8.57 -2.10
CA GLY A 122 11.90 9.70 -1.47
C GLY A 122 13.27 10.07 -2.05
N GLU A 123 13.33 11.13 -2.86
CA GLU A 123 14.60 11.79 -3.17
C GLU A 123 15.25 12.33 -1.88
N SER A 124 16.17 11.57 -1.30
CA SER A 124 17.24 12.20 -0.53
C SER A 124 18.17 12.87 -1.53
N ILE A 125 18.01 14.17 -1.73
CA ILE A 125 19.04 14.95 -2.42
C ILE A 125 20.25 14.98 -1.47
N VAL A 126 21.27 14.18 -1.77
CA VAL A 126 22.58 14.29 -1.11
C VAL A 126 23.28 15.49 -1.71
N ILE A 127 23.03 16.66 -1.12
CA ILE A 127 23.72 17.89 -1.49
C ILE A 127 25.05 17.91 -0.75
N THR A 128 26.16 17.98 -1.48
CA THR A 128 27.46 18.23 -0.86
C THR A 128 27.55 19.70 -0.42
N ASP A 129 28.30 20.03 0.64
CA ASP A 129 28.39 21.40 1.18
C ASP A 129 28.67 22.46 0.08
N GLY A 130 29.49 22.12 -0.93
CA GLY A 130 29.82 23.01 -2.05
C GLY A 130 28.73 23.17 -3.13
N GLU A 131 27.71 22.33 -3.13
CA GLU A 131 26.51 22.47 -3.97
C GLU A 131 25.42 23.27 -3.25
N LEU A 132 25.33 23.15 -1.92
CA LEU A 132 24.42 23.93 -1.09
C LEU A 132 24.72 25.44 -1.22
N ASP A 133 26.00 25.80 -1.20
CA ASP A 133 26.49 27.19 -1.38
C ASP A 133 26.11 27.81 -2.73
N LYS A 134 25.88 26.99 -3.78
CA LYS A 134 25.47 27.46 -5.11
C LYS A 134 23.96 27.65 -5.21
N MET A 135 23.18 27.03 -4.33
CA MET A 135 21.72 27.09 -4.31
C MET A 135 21.17 28.14 -3.34
N LEU A 136 21.99 28.62 -2.40
CA LEU A 136 21.71 29.82 -1.63
C LEU A 136 21.71 31.03 -2.59
N ILE A 137 20.51 31.40 -3.07
CA ILE A 137 20.27 32.70 -3.67
C ILE A 137 20.71 33.72 -2.62
N LYS A 138 21.79 34.45 -2.92
CA LYS A 138 22.31 35.53 -2.08
C LYS A 138 21.15 36.34 -1.52
N ASP A 139 21.13 36.48 -0.20
CA ASP A 139 20.12 37.15 0.58
C ASP A 139 19.48 38.31 -0.19
N VAL A 140 18.16 38.25 -0.38
CA VAL A 140 17.42 39.44 -0.80
C VAL A 140 17.47 40.39 0.39
N GLU A 141 18.32 41.42 0.30
CA GLU A 141 18.30 42.53 1.23
C GLU A 141 16.87 43.08 1.30
N ALA A 142 16.22 42.87 2.45
CA ALA A 142 15.00 43.58 2.81
C ALA A 142 15.36 45.06 3.03
N ASN A 143 15.47 45.80 1.93
CA ASN A 143 15.62 47.25 1.97
C ASN A 143 14.33 47.88 2.48
N HIS A 144 14.52 48.75 3.48
CA HIS A 144 13.51 49.56 4.16
C HIS A 144 12.37 50.08 3.26
N ILE A 145 11.13 49.88 3.72
CA ILE A 145 10.05 50.88 3.72
C ILE A 145 9.32 50.79 5.06
#